data_AF-A0A5B9MHC3-F1
#
_entry.id   AF-A0A5B9MHC3-F1
#
_cell.length_a   1.000
_cell.length_b   1.000
_cell.length_c   1.000
_cell.angle_alpha   90.00
_cell.angle_beta   90.00
_cell.angle_gamma   90.00
#
_symmetry.space_group_name_H-M   'P 1'
#
loop_
_entity.id
_entity.type
_entity.pdbx_description
1 polymer ?
#
loop_
_entity_poly.entity_id
_entity_poly.type
_entity_poly.pdbx_seq_one_letter_code
_entity_poly.pdbx_strand_id
1 'polypeptide(L)'
;MDQQLPRGRESATEPVLRSRLLPRISFQSLLVLTAISAVVIAVVYAADQGGAYATAAAVGLFFTLCMFVCSALLFLLSWAIAFLPRPAGAAAVAIGIALGVSRWLEIPLGGLSLLQETIWLINFQVIGWFLLFFPIGVAPDSDGASPFADDQLPPQIFAPREPSN
;
A
#
# COMPACT_ATOMS: atom_id res chain seq x y z
N MET A 1 -38.32 -6.29 98.03
CA MET A 1 -38.65 -4.85 98.01
C MET A 1 -37.31 -4.16 97.79
N ASP A 2 -36.95 -3.66 96.60
CA ASP A 2 -37.76 -2.95 95.63
C ASP A 2 -37.25 -3.10 94.19
N GLN A 3 -38.20 -2.90 93.29
CA GLN A 3 -38.16 -3.02 91.85
C GLN A 3 -37.96 -1.64 91.24
N GLN A 4 -36.91 -1.42 90.44
CA GLN A 4 -36.84 -0.27 89.51
C GLN A 4 -36.09 -0.63 88.21
N LEU A 5 -36.86 -0.96 87.17
CA LEU A 5 -36.56 -0.49 85.80
C LEU A 5 -37.13 0.96 85.74
N PRO A 6 -36.62 1.93 84.94
CA PRO A 6 -36.39 1.80 83.49
C PRO A 6 -35.34 2.78 82.88
N ARG A 7 -35.04 2.64 81.57
CA ARG A 7 -35.10 3.70 80.52
C ARG A 7 -34.12 3.47 79.37
N GLY A 8 -34.58 3.91 78.21
CA GLY A 8 -34.09 3.58 76.87
C GLY A 8 -32.66 4.03 76.59
N ARG A 9 -32.00 3.28 75.71
CA ARG A 9 -30.76 3.69 75.06
C ARG A 9 -31.09 4.58 73.88
N GLU A 10 -30.71 5.84 74.00
CA GLU A 10 -30.68 6.79 72.89
C GLU A 10 -29.57 6.41 71.90
N SER A 11 -29.88 6.52 70.61
CA SER A 11 -28.97 6.31 69.49
C SER A 11 -27.88 7.39 69.50
N ALA A 12 -26.72 7.08 70.08
CA ALA A 12 -25.54 7.94 70.03
C ALA A 12 -25.03 8.01 68.59
N THR A 13 -25.31 9.12 67.92
CA THR A 13 -24.78 9.43 66.59
C THR A 13 -23.33 9.88 66.77
N GLU A 14 -22.37 9.03 66.38
CA GLU A 14 -20.95 9.31 66.55
C GLU A 14 -20.49 10.43 65.57
N PRO A 15 -19.85 11.50 66.05
CA PRO A 15 -19.40 12.59 65.18
C PRO A 15 -18.10 12.19 64.45
N VAL A 16 -18.10 12.33 63.13
CA VAL A 16 -16.92 12.11 62.27
C VAL A 16 -15.81 13.10 62.65
N LEU A 17 -14.87 12.67 63.49
CA LEU A 17 -13.68 13.43 63.86
C LEU A 17 -12.74 13.57 62.65
N ARG A 18 -12.57 14.80 62.14
CA ARG A 18 -11.52 15.10 61.17
C ARG A 18 -10.15 15.01 61.86
N SER A 19 -9.45 13.89 61.64
CA SER A 19 -8.04 13.71 62.02
C SER A 19 -7.18 14.83 61.42
N ARG A 20 -6.56 15.64 62.29
CA ARG A 20 -5.62 16.73 61.94
C ARG A 20 -4.16 16.32 62.18
N LEU A 21 -3.83 15.03 62.07
CA LEU A 21 -2.50 14.50 62.38
C LEU A 21 -1.78 13.83 61.20
N LEU A 22 -2.20 14.07 59.96
CA LEU A 22 -1.43 13.65 58.79
C LEU A 22 -0.60 14.82 58.24
N PRO A 23 0.69 14.59 57.90
CA PRO A 23 1.56 15.58 57.27
C PRO A 23 0.83 16.24 56.09
N ARG A 24 0.85 17.57 56.00
CA ARG A 24 0.18 18.37 54.94
C ARG A 24 0.84 18.23 53.57
N ILE A 25 1.40 17.08 53.24
CA ILE A 25 1.66 16.72 51.85
C ILE A 25 0.30 16.26 51.34
N SER A 26 -0.45 17.21 50.77
CA SER A 26 -1.78 16.92 50.23
C SER A 26 -1.65 15.79 49.21
N PHE A 27 -2.62 14.89 49.14
CA PHE A 27 -2.69 13.86 48.10
C PHE A 27 -2.50 14.46 46.70
N GLN A 28 -3.00 15.69 46.51
CA GLN A 28 -2.78 16.50 45.31
C GLN A 28 -1.30 16.79 45.04
N SER A 29 -0.51 17.14 46.05
CA SER A 29 0.94 17.38 45.88
C SER A 29 1.70 16.11 45.50
N LEU A 30 1.35 14.95 46.07
CA LEU A 30 1.92 13.66 45.67
C LEU A 30 1.53 13.30 44.23
N LEU A 31 0.26 13.47 43.87
CA LEU A 31 -0.22 13.19 42.52
C LEU A 31 0.44 14.09 41.48
N VAL A 32 0.62 15.38 41.78
CA VAL A 32 1.35 16.33 40.94
C VAL A 32 2.81 15.91 40.78
N LEU A 33 3.48 15.54 41.87
CA LEU A 33 4.88 15.09 41.82
C LEU A 33 5.01 13.81 40.98
N THR A 34 4.15 12.81 41.21
CA THR A 34 4.12 11.56 40.44
C THR A 34 3.83 11.80 38.97
N ALA A 35 2.90 12.71 38.64
CA ALA A 35 2.60 13.06 37.25
C ALA A 35 3.80 13.73 36.56
N ILE A 36 4.48 14.67 37.24
CA ILE A 36 5.69 15.31 36.71
C ILE A 36 6.80 14.28 36.52
N SER A 37 7.04 13.42 37.52
CA SER A 37 8.03 12.34 37.40
C SER A 37 7.70 11.37 36.27
N ALA A 38 6.44 11.00 36.08
CA ALA A 38 6.02 10.11 35.00
C ALA A 38 6.28 10.73 33.62
N VAL A 39 6.02 12.02 33.43
CA VAL A 39 6.33 12.74 32.19
C VAL A 39 7.84 12.77 31.94
N VAL A 40 8.64 13.10 32.96
CA VAL A 40 10.11 13.14 32.83
C VAL A 40 10.66 11.75 32.50
N ILE A 41 10.19 10.69 33.16
CA ILE A 41 10.60 9.31 32.88
C ILE A 41 10.20 8.91 31.47
N ALA A 42 8.99 9.25 31.01
CA ALA A 42 8.54 8.97 29.66
C ALA A 42 9.41 9.66 28.59
N VAL A 43 9.83 10.91 28.83
CA VAL A 43 10.72 11.65 27.93
C VAL A 43 12.12 11.03 27.91
N VAL A 44 12.70 10.70 29.07
CA VAL A 44 14.01 10.05 29.17
C VAL A 44 13.98 8.67 28.50
N TYR A 45 12.92 7.89 28.70
CA TYR A 45 12.75 6.58 28.07
C TYR A 45 12.54 6.67 26.56
N ALA A 46 11.78 7.66 26.09
CA ALA A 46 11.65 7.96 24.66
C ALA A 46 12.96 8.42 24.03
N ALA A 47 13.84 9.09 24.79
CA ALA A 47 15.18 9.48 24.36
C ALA A 47 16.16 8.30 24.34
N ASP A 48 16.12 7.43 25.34
CA ASP A 48 16.96 6.23 25.46
C ASP A 48 16.64 5.20 24.36
N GLN A 49 15.35 5.03 24.04
CA GLN A 49 14.89 4.19 22.92
C GLN A 49 14.76 4.94 21.59
N GLY A 50 15.03 6.25 21.58
CA GLY A 50 14.85 7.11 20.39
C GLY A 50 15.69 6.65 19.21
N GLY A 51 16.87 6.09 19.46
CA GLY A 51 17.72 5.47 18.44
C GLY A 51 17.08 4.24 17.77
N ALA A 52 16.39 3.39 18.54
CA ALA A 52 15.70 2.22 18.00
C ALA A 52 14.46 2.62 17.18
N TYR A 53 13.69 3.61 17.63
CA TYR A 53 12.55 4.13 16.86
C TYR A 53 13.01 4.89 15.61
N ALA A 54 14.10 5.66 15.68
CA ALA A 54 14.66 6.37 14.53
C ALA A 54 15.20 5.42 13.47
N THR A 55 15.90 4.34 13.88
CA THR A 55 16.38 3.32 12.94
C THR A 55 15.23 2.52 12.32
N ALA A 56 14.22 2.13 13.11
CA ALA A 56 13.02 1.48 12.60
C ALA A 56 12.26 2.37 11.59
N ALA A 57 12.10 3.66 11.91
CA ALA A 57 11.48 4.62 11.00
C ALA A 57 12.32 4.82 9.72
N ALA A 58 13.65 4.94 9.83
CA ALA A 58 14.53 5.09 8.68
C ALA A 58 14.50 3.86 7.77
N VAL A 59 14.52 2.64 8.33
CA VAL A 59 14.39 1.40 7.56
C VAL A 59 13.01 1.30 6.90
N GLY A 60 11.94 1.67 7.61
CA GLY A 60 10.59 1.70 7.05
C GLY A 60 10.44 2.69 5.89
N LEU A 61 10.98 3.90 6.03
CA LEU A 61 10.99 4.91 4.96
C LEU A 61 11.84 4.46 3.77
N PHE A 62 13.02 3.91 4.03
CA PHE A 62 13.90 3.37 2.98
C PHE A 62 13.22 2.23 2.22
N PHE A 63 12.61 1.28 2.93
CA PHE A 63 11.85 0.20 2.32
C PHE A 63 10.70 0.72 1.46
N THR A 64 9.94 1.70 1.96
CA THR A 64 8.85 2.33 1.22
C THR A 64 9.36 3.03 -0.05
N LEU A 65 10.48 3.74 0.05
CA LEU A 65 11.13 4.37 -1.10
C LEU A 65 11.59 3.33 -2.12
N CYS A 66 12.25 2.25 -1.68
CA CYS A 66 12.64 1.15 -2.56
C CYS A 66 11.44 0.53 -3.26
N MET A 67 10.35 0.26 -2.52
CA MET A 67 9.13 -0.31 -3.09
C MET A 67 8.50 0.63 -4.13
N PHE A 68 8.50 1.94 -3.85
CA PHE A 68 8.04 2.96 -4.80
C PHE A 68 8.90 2.97 -6.07
N VAL A 69 10.23 2.96 -5.93
CA VAL A 69 11.16 2.91 -7.07
C VAL A 69 10.98 1.64 -7.88
N CYS A 70 10.91 0.47 -7.25
CA CYS A 70 10.64 -0.80 -7.94
C CYS A 70 9.30 -0.75 -8.70
N SER A 71 8.25 -0.22 -8.08
CA SER A 71 6.94 -0.08 -8.72
C SER A 71 6.99 0.88 -9.91
N ALA A 72 7.71 2.00 -9.80
CA ALA A 72 7.91 2.95 -10.90
C ALA A 72 8.68 2.31 -12.07
N LEU A 73 9.71 1.52 -11.78
CA LEU A 73 10.46 0.78 -12.81
C LEU A 73 9.59 -0.28 -13.50
N LEU A 74 8.79 -1.04 -12.75
CA LEU A 74 7.85 -2.01 -13.32
C LEU A 74 6.78 -1.31 -14.16
N PHE A 75 6.28 -0.16 -13.72
CA PHE A 75 5.35 0.66 -14.47
C PHE A 75 5.99 1.15 -15.78
N LEU A 76 7.20 1.70 -15.74
CA LEU A 76 7.93 2.15 -16.93
C LEU A 76 8.22 0.99 -17.89
N LEU A 77 8.55 -0.20 -17.37
CA LEU A 77 8.74 -1.41 -18.16
C LEU A 77 7.42 -1.81 -18.84
N SER A 78 6.32 -1.87 -18.09
CA SER A 78 4.99 -2.15 -18.64
C SER A 78 4.58 -1.12 -19.68
N TRP A 79 4.90 0.16 -19.45
CA TRP A 79 4.63 1.25 -20.37
C TRP A 79 5.46 1.14 -21.66
N ALA A 80 6.73 0.79 -21.56
CA ALA A 80 7.58 0.51 -22.72
C ALA A 80 7.07 -0.67 -23.55
N ILE A 81 6.62 -1.75 -22.89
CA ILE A 81 5.99 -2.90 -23.55
C ILE A 81 4.69 -2.48 -24.26
N ALA A 82 3.91 -1.57 -23.68
CA ALA A 82 2.68 -1.09 -24.28
C ALA A 82 2.90 -0.31 -25.60
N PHE A 83 4.00 0.43 -25.75
CA PHE A 83 4.31 1.12 -27.01
C PHE A 83 4.77 0.18 -28.12
N LEU A 84 5.45 -0.91 -27.76
CA LEU A 84 6.11 -1.80 -28.70
C LEU A 84 5.82 -3.27 -28.33
N PRO A 85 4.54 -3.72 -28.37
CA PRO A 85 4.15 -5.03 -27.87
C PRO A 85 4.75 -6.17 -28.73
N ARG A 86 4.80 -6.00 -30.05
CA ARG A 86 5.33 -7.01 -30.98
C ARG A 86 6.82 -7.33 -30.80
N PRO A 87 7.75 -6.35 -30.78
CA PRO A 87 9.16 -6.67 -30.54
C PRO A 87 9.40 -7.19 -29.12
N ALA A 88 8.65 -6.71 -28.11
CA ALA A 88 8.72 -7.27 -26.76
C ALA A 88 8.26 -8.73 -26.72
N GLY A 89 7.18 -9.07 -27.43
CA GLY A 89 6.71 -10.44 -27.61
C GLY A 89 7.72 -11.33 -28.34
N ALA A 90 8.32 -10.83 -29.43
CA ALA A 90 9.35 -11.55 -30.18
C ALA A 90 10.58 -11.85 -29.32
N ALA A 91 11.03 -10.87 -28.52
CA ALA A 91 12.13 -11.06 -27.59
C ALA A 91 11.79 -12.10 -26.50
N ALA A 92 10.58 -12.05 -25.92
CA ALA A 92 10.14 -13.02 -24.93
C ALA A 92 10.08 -14.45 -25.50
N VAL A 93 9.59 -14.63 -26.73
CA VAL A 93 9.62 -15.92 -27.43
C VAL A 93 11.06 -16.38 -27.67
N ALA A 94 11.95 -15.50 -28.14
CA ALA A 94 13.34 -15.85 -28.36
C ALA A 94 14.05 -16.31 -27.08
N ILE A 95 13.77 -15.65 -25.94
CA ILE A 95 14.26 -16.06 -24.62
C ILE A 95 13.69 -17.42 -24.22
N GLY A 96 12.38 -17.64 -24.39
CA GLY A 96 11.74 -18.94 -24.12
C GLY A 96 12.35 -20.08 -24.93
N ILE A 97 12.62 -19.86 -26.21
CA ILE A 97 13.30 -20.82 -27.10
C ILE A 97 14.73 -21.07 -26.61
N ALA A 98 15.49 -20.02 -26.30
CA ALA A 98 16.85 -20.16 -25.81
C ALA A 98 16.91 -20.98 -24.51
N LEU A 99 15.99 -20.75 -23.58
CA LEU A 99 15.85 -21.53 -22.35
C LEU A 99 15.46 -22.99 -22.62
N GLY A 100 14.59 -23.24 -23.59
CA GLY A 100 14.24 -24.59 -24.04
C GLY A 100 15.43 -25.33 -24.64
N VAL A 101 16.23 -24.64 -25.47
CA VAL A 101 17.44 -25.19 -26.09
C VAL A 101 18.51 -25.49 -25.05
N SER A 102 18.76 -24.57 -24.10
CA SER A 102 19.73 -24.81 -23.03
C SER A 102 19.34 -25.98 -22.15
N ARG A 103 18.04 -26.14 -21.87
CA ARG A 103 17.50 -27.30 -21.15
C ARG A 103 17.71 -28.59 -21.94
N TRP A 104 17.45 -28.58 -23.24
CA TRP A 104 17.61 -29.75 -24.09
C TRP A 104 19.08 -30.19 -24.21
N LEU A 105 20.00 -29.23 -24.19
CA LEU A 105 21.45 -29.46 -24.20
C LEU A 105 22.03 -29.76 -22.80
N GLU A 106 21.18 -29.90 -21.77
CA GLU A 106 21.58 -30.12 -20.37
C GLU A 106 22.62 -29.10 -19.85
N ILE A 107 22.61 -27.88 -20.40
CA ILE A 107 23.50 -26.81 -19.97
C ILE A 107 22.95 -26.26 -18.65
N PRO A 108 23.67 -26.38 -17.53
CA PRO A 108 23.17 -25.92 -16.24
C PRO A 108 23.07 -24.38 -16.24
N LEU A 109 21.84 -23.85 -16.14
CA LEU A 109 21.58 -22.40 -16.08
C LEU A 109 21.79 -21.81 -14.67
N GLY A 110 22.70 -22.41 -13.90
CA GLY A 110 22.95 -22.08 -12.50
C GLY A 110 22.10 -22.93 -11.52
N GLY A 111 22.00 -22.47 -10.27
CA GLY A 111 21.32 -23.19 -9.18
C GLY A 111 19.79 -23.15 -9.21
N LEU A 112 19.17 -22.95 -10.38
CA LEU A 112 17.72 -22.91 -10.49
C LEU A 112 17.16 -24.33 -10.36
N SER A 113 16.11 -24.48 -9.56
CA SER A 113 15.42 -25.78 -9.47
C SER A 113 14.76 -26.13 -10.81
N LEU A 114 14.65 -27.42 -11.10
CA LEU A 114 13.99 -27.95 -12.31
C LEU A 114 12.55 -27.40 -12.47
N LEU A 115 11.85 -27.22 -11.35
CA LEU A 115 10.52 -26.60 -11.31
C LEU A 115 10.59 -25.13 -11.73
N GLN A 116 11.54 -24.36 -11.20
CA GLN A 116 11.70 -22.95 -11.51
C GLN A 116 12.04 -22.73 -12.99
N GLU A 117 12.99 -23.48 -13.55
CA GLU A 117 13.29 -23.39 -14.99
C GLU A 117 12.05 -23.65 -15.86
N THR A 118 11.23 -24.63 -15.47
CA THR A 118 9.98 -24.96 -16.18
C THR A 118 8.97 -23.81 -16.11
N ILE A 119 8.79 -23.20 -14.94
CA ILE A 119 7.90 -22.05 -14.76
C ILE A 119 8.36 -20.88 -15.63
N TRP A 120 9.65 -20.57 -15.64
CA TRP A 120 10.21 -19.47 -16.41
C TRP A 120 10.03 -19.67 -17.92
N LEU A 121 10.31 -20.87 -18.41
CA LEU A 121 10.11 -21.23 -19.83
C LEU A 121 8.64 -21.04 -20.23
N ILE A 122 7.70 -21.59 -19.47
CA ILE A 122 6.27 -21.48 -19.77
C ILE A 122 5.82 -20.02 -19.77
N ASN A 123 6.22 -19.23 -18.77
CA ASN A 123 5.81 -17.82 -18.67
C ASN A 123 6.30 -17.00 -19.85
N PHE A 124 7.58 -17.09 -20.20
CA PHE A 124 8.12 -16.36 -21.35
C PHE A 124 7.43 -16.76 -22.65
N GLN A 125 7.12 -18.04 -22.82
CA GLN A 125 6.47 -18.52 -24.03
C GLN A 125 5.02 -18.05 -24.13
N VAL A 126 4.24 -18.15 -23.04
CA VAL A 126 2.84 -17.70 -23.00
C VAL A 126 2.74 -16.19 -23.20
N ILE A 127 3.55 -15.41 -22.48
CA ILE A 127 3.56 -13.94 -22.60
C ILE A 127 4.03 -13.52 -23.99
N GLY A 128 5.08 -14.15 -24.52
CA GLY A 128 5.61 -13.86 -25.85
C GLY A 128 4.59 -14.10 -26.96
N TRP A 129 3.92 -15.26 -26.93
CA TRP A 129 2.84 -15.55 -27.88
C TRP A 129 1.66 -14.59 -27.71
N PHE A 130 1.28 -14.26 -26.47
CA PHE A 130 0.19 -13.31 -26.22
C PHE A 130 0.50 -11.93 -26.84
N LEU A 131 1.70 -11.39 -26.61
CA LEU A 131 2.10 -10.08 -27.13
C LEU A 131 2.26 -10.04 -28.67
N LEU A 132 2.52 -11.18 -29.31
CA LEU A 132 2.63 -11.27 -30.77
C LEU A 132 1.28 -11.38 -31.47
N PHE A 133 0.35 -12.16 -30.91
CA PHE A 133 -0.90 -12.52 -31.58
C PHE A 133 -2.10 -11.69 -31.14
N PHE A 134 -2.08 -11.13 -29.92
CA PHE A 134 -3.19 -10.34 -29.45
C PHE A 134 -3.13 -8.93 -30.06
N PRO A 135 -4.21 -8.47 -30.73
CA PRO A 135 -4.25 -7.14 -31.34
C PRO A 135 -4.36 -6.06 -30.26
N ILE A 136 -3.25 -5.68 -29.66
CA ILE A 136 -3.16 -4.51 -28.78
C ILE A 136 -3.01 -3.29 -29.68
N GLY A 137 -4.07 -2.49 -29.81
CA GLY A 137 -3.98 -1.18 -30.45
C GLY A 137 -4.21 -1.10 -31.96
N VAL A 138 -4.72 -2.16 -32.61
CA VAL A 138 -5.39 -1.96 -33.91
C VAL A 138 -6.79 -1.45 -33.60
N ALA A 139 -6.90 -0.14 -33.34
CA ALA A 139 -8.14 0.52 -33.73
C ALA A 139 -8.26 0.25 -35.23
N PRO A 140 -9.36 -0.32 -35.73
CA PRO A 140 -9.55 -0.31 -37.17
C PRO A 140 -9.42 1.14 -37.60
N ASP A 141 -8.50 1.45 -38.51
CA ASP A 141 -8.49 2.71 -39.24
C ASP A 141 -9.81 2.77 -39.98
N SER A 142 -10.83 3.23 -39.27
CA SER A 142 -12.11 3.59 -39.83
C SER A 142 -12.04 5.06 -40.24
N ASP A 143 -10.94 5.45 -40.88
CA ASP A 143 -10.86 6.70 -41.66
C ASP A 143 -11.90 6.70 -42.77
N GLY A 144 -12.44 5.54 -43.14
CA GLY A 144 -13.61 5.41 -44.02
C GLY A 144 -14.98 5.44 -43.33
N ALA A 145 -15.08 5.46 -42.00
CA ALA A 145 -16.36 5.49 -41.27
C ALA A 145 -16.59 6.79 -40.48
N SER A 146 -15.57 7.66 -40.40
CA SER A 146 -15.75 9.00 -39.83
C SER A 146 -16.56 9.86 -40.80
N PRO A 147 -17.74 10.39 -40.41
CA PRO A 147 -18.51 11.33 -41.21
C PRO A 147 -17.81 12.70 -41.38
N PHE A 148 -16.59 12.84 -40.86
CA PHE A 148 -15.73 14.03 -40.92
C PHE A 148 -14.34 13.71 -41.49
N ALA A 149 -14.17 12.62 -42.23
CA ALA A 149 -12.92 12.31 -42.91
C ALA A 149 -12.51 13.46 -43.85
N ASP A 150 -11.24 13.88 -43.80
CA ASP A 150 -10.74 15.13 -44.42
C ASP A 150 -11.00 15.24 -45.94
N ASP A 151 -11.24 14.11 -46.62
CA ASP A 151 -11.52 14.04 -48.06
C ASP A 151 -13.01 13.86 -48.42
N GLN A 152 -13.91 13.84 -47.45
CA GLN A 152 -15.36 13.75 -47.69
C GLN A 152 -16.06 15.04 -47.29
N LEU A 153 -16.64 15.71 -48.29
CA LEU A 153 -17.59 16.79 -48.02
C LEU A 153 -18.76 16.19 -47.22
N PRO A 154 -19.17 16.83 -46.09
CA PRO A 154 -20.31 16.36 -45.33
C PRO A 154 -21.52 16.23 -46.27
N PRO A 155 -22.34 15.18 -46.11
CA PRO A 155 -23.45 14.91 -47.02
C PRO A 155 -24.32 16.16 -47.17
N GLN A 156 -24.37 16.73 -48.38
CA GLN A 156 -25.15 17.93 -48.66
C GLN A 156 -26.65 17.61 -48.47
N ILE A 157 -27.24 18.14 -47.40
CA ILE A 157 -28.67 17.99 -47.07
C ILE A 157 -29.57 18.68 -48.11
N PHE A 158 -29.01 19.61 -48.89
CA PHE A 158 -29.75 20.41 -49.86
C PHE A 158 -29.25 20.15 -51.28
N ALA A 159 -30.19 19.85 -52.18
CA ALA A 159 -29.89 19.82 -53.62
C ALA A 159 -29.38 21.20 -54.07
N PRO A 160 -28.38 21.26 -54.98
CA PRO A 160 -27.91 22.52 -55.55
C PRO A 160 -29.09 23.33 -56.10
N ARG A 161 -29.24 24.58 -55.64
CA ARG A 161 -30.23 25.49 -56.24
C ARG A 161 -29.72 25.88 -57.62
N GLU A 162 -30.55 25.65 -58.65
CA GLU A 162 -30.26 26.08 -60.01
C GLU A 162 -29.93 27.59 -60.01
N PRO A 163 -28.91 28.03 -60.77
CA PRO A 163 -28.64 29.45 -60.91
C PRO A 163 -29.85 30.10 -61.58
N SER A 164 -30.51 31.00 -60.85
CA SER A 164 -31.50 31.89 -61.44
C SER A 164 -30.78 32.78 -62.47
N ASN A 165 -31.02 32.52 -63.75
CA ASN A 165 -30.68 33.44 -64.84
C ASN A 165 -31.38 34.79 -64.64
#